data_AF-A0A937GQZ2-F1
#
_entry.id   AF-A0A937GQZ2-F1
#
_cell.length_a   1.000
_cell.length_b   1.000
_cell.length_c   1.000
_cell.angle_alpha   90.00
_cell.angle_beta   90.00
_cell.angle_gamma   90.00
#
_symmetry.space_group_name_H-M   'P 1'
#
loop_
_entity.id
_entity.type
_entity.pdbx_description
1 polymer ?
#
loop_
_entity_poly.entity_id
_entity_poly.type
_entity_poly.pdbx_seq_one_letter_code
_entity_poly.pdbx_strand_id
1 'polypeptide(L)' 'MKKLEEFIYSVKYLPQTLYFGSLGLIGYDFYCYIVNETEFLNPFLRFPLWIIFFLMSGFGVERYNKNKKKK' A
#
# COMPACT_ATOMS: atom_id res chain seq x y z
N MET A 1 -0.86 -23.59 7.80
CA MET A 1 0.50 -23.05 7.99
C MET A 1 1.24 -22.95 6.66
N LYS A 2 1.69 -24.07 6.05
CA LYS A 2 2.49 -24.08 4.80
C LYS A 2 1.92 -23.26 3.63
N LYS A 3 0.61 -23.36 3.33
CA LYS A 3 -0.02 -22.58 2.23
C LYS A 3 0.01 -21.06 2.44
N LEU A 4 -0.07 -20.61 3.70
CA LEU A 4 -0.08 -19.18 4.03
C LEU A 4 1.36 -18.64 3.99
N GLU A 5 2.32 -19.43 4.49
CA GLU A 5 3.75 -19.15 4.32
C GLU A 5 4.15 -19.13 2.84
N GLU A 6 3.71 -20.08 2.01
CA GLU A 6 3.96 -20.05 0.55
C GLU A 6 3.28 -18.86 -0.12
N PHE A 7 2.10 -18.43 0.32
CA PHE A 7 1.44 -17.23 -0.18
C PHE A 7 2.20 -15.94 0.20
N ILE A 8 2.75 -15.89 1.43
CA ILE A 8 3.60 -14.82 1.97
C ILE A 8 5.04 -14.87 1.42
N TYR A 9 5.53 -16.02 0.97
CA TYR A 9 6.84 -16.15 0.32
C TYR A 9 6.76 -15.97 -1.21
N SER A 10 5.62 -16.29 -1.82
CA SER A 10 5.33 -16.07 -3.26
C SER A 10 5.18 -14.59 -3.62
N VAL A 11 5.06 -13.72 -2.61
CA VAL A 11 4.85 -12.30 -2.80
C VAL A 11 6.11 -11.48 -3.13
N LYS A 12 6.69 -11.86 -4.25
CA LYS A 12 7.21 -10.89 -5.22
C LYS A 12 6.17 -9.79 -5.58
N TYR A 13 4.87 -10.03 -5.31
CA TYR A 13 3.71 -9.17 -5.60
C TYR A 13 3.02 -8.50 -4.38
N LEU A 14 3.39 -8.81 -3.12
CA LEU A 14 2.85 -8.09 -1.93
C LEU A 14 3.13 -6.59 -2.02
N PRO A 15 4.27 -6.11 -2.59
CA PRO A 15 4.48 -4.69 -2.78
C PRO A 15 3.34 -4.02 -3.53
N GLN A 16 2.86 -4.69 -4.57
CA GLN A 16 1.92 -4.11 -5.51
C GLN A 16 0.49 -4.19 -4.98
N THR A 17 0.07 -5.34 -4.46
CA THR A 17 -1.29 -5.50 -3.90
C THR A 17 -1.50 -4.63 -2.66
N LEU A 18 -0.49 -4.52 -1.76
CA LEU A 18 -0.59 -3.59 -0.63
C LEU A 18 -0.58 -2.13 -1.10
N TYR A 19 0.25 -1.77 -2.08
CA TYR A 19 0.29 -0.40 -2.60
C TYR A 19 -1.04 0.03 -3.22
N PHE A 20 -1.57 -0.77 -4.16
CA PHE A 20 -2.86 -0.49 -4.80
C PHE A 20 -4.03 -0.60 -3.83
N GLY A 21 -3.97 -1.55 -2.88
CA GLY A 21 -4.98 -1.67 -1.82
C GLY A 21 -5.00 -0.45 -0.90
N SER A 22 -3.84 0.02 -0.44
CA SER A 22 -3.73 1.22 0.38
C SER A 22 -4.15 2.48 -0.38
N LEU A 23 -3.75 2.63 -1.64
CA LEU A 23 -4.17 3.75 -2.48
C LEU A 23 -5.69 3.77 -2.68
N GLY A 24 -6.29 2.61 -2.96
CA GLY A 24 -7.74 2.46 -3.14
C GLY A 24 -8.52 2.80 -1.87
N LEU A 25 -8.05 2.33 -0.70
CA LEU A 25 -8.68 2.64 0.58
C LEU A 25 -8.56 4.12 0.96
N ILE A 26 -7.39 4.73 0.78
CA ILE A 26 -7.19 6.16 1.02
C ILE A 26 -8.05 7.00 0.07
N GLY A 27 -8.13 6.62 -1.22
CA GLY A 27 -8.96 7.29 -2.20
C GLY A 27 -10.45 7.19 -1.90
N TYR A 28 -10.90 6.01 -1.46
CA TYR A 28 -12.29 5.79 -1.06
C TYR A 28 -12.66 6.57 0.21
N ASP A 29 -11.76 6.59 1.21
CA ASP A 29 -11.92 7.40 2.41
C ASP A 29 -12.05 8.89 2.08
N PHE A 30 -11.22 9.40 1.16
CA PHE A 30 -11.28 10.78 0.69
C PHE A 30 -12.57 11.08 -0.08
N TYR A 31 -13.05 10.14 -0.90
CA TYR A 31 -14.33 10.26 -1.59
C TYR A 31 -15.51 10.34 -0.60
N CYS A 32 -15.55 9.46 0.41
CA CYS A 32 -16.58 9.51 1.46
C CYS A 32 -16.51 10.81 2.26
N TYR A 33 -15.30 11.29 2.56
CA TYR A 33 -15.12 12.56 3.26
C TYR A 33 -15.66 13.76 2.45
N ILE A 34 -15.40 13.83 1.14
CA ILE A 34 -15.86 14.93 0.30
C ILE A 34 -17.35 14.85 -0.03
N VAL A 35 -17.84 13.66 -0.39
CA VAL A 35 -19.20 13.50 -0.93
C VAL A 35 -20.22 13.29 0.17
N ASN A 36 -19.87 12.55 1.22
CA ASN A 36 -20.79 12.13 2.27
C ASN A 36 -20.47 12.78 3.62
N GLU A 37 -19.47 13.66 3.73
CA GLU A 37 -18.96 14.26 4.98
C GLU A 37 -18.78 13.23 6.12
N THR A 38 -18.46 11.98 5.76
CA THR A 38 -18.35 10.86 6.70
C THR A 38 -16.96 10.26 6.65
N GLU A 39 -16.43 9.94 7.82
CA GLU A 39 -15.15 9.25 7.95
C GLU A 39 -15.36 7.75 7.76
N PHE A 40 -14.89 7.21 6.63
CA PHE A 40 -14.98 5.77 6.35
C PHE A 40 -13.90 5.01 7.12
N LEU A 41 -12.68 5.53 7.13
CA LEU A 41 -11.57 4.98 7.91
C LEU A 41 -11.45 5.70 9.24
N ASN A 42 -11.41 4.92 10.31
CA ASN A 42 -11.04 5.44 11.61
C ASN A 42 -9.61 6.03 11.55
N PRO A 43 -9.34 7.18 12.20
CA PRO A 43 -7.99 7.77 12.30
C PRO A 43 -6.89 6.76 12.66
N PHE A 44 -7.19 5.79 13.53
CA PHE A 44 -6.27 4.71 13.91
C PHE A 44 -5.89 3.77 12.76
N LEU A 45 -6.76 3.58 11.77
CA LEU A 45 -6.52 2.77 10.58
C LEU A 45 -5.96 3.61 9.42
N ARG A 46 -6.33 4.89 9.36
CA ARG A 46 -5.84 5.83 8.35
C ARG A 46 -4.33 6.06 8.46
N PHE A 47 -3.81 6.22 9.68
CA PHE A 47 -2.39 6.43 9.92
C PHE A 47 -1.47 5.28 9.42
N PRO A 48 -1.73 4.00 9.78
CA PRO A 48 -0.92 2.88 9.29
C PRO A 48 -1.06 2.68 7.77
N LEU A 49 -2.22 2.96 7.17
CA LEU A 49 -2.41 2.91 5.72
C LEU A 49 -1.50 3.92 4.99
N TRP A 50 -1.40 5.13 5.52
CA TRP A 50 -0.46 6.14 5.00
C TRP A 50 1.00 5.71 5.14
N ILE A 51 1.38 5.12 6.29
CA ILE A 51 2.74 4.59 6.51
C ILE A 51 3.07 3.50 5.49
N ILE A 52 2.15 2.55 5.27
CA ILE A 52 2.33 1.46 4.30
C ILE A 52 2.49 2.03 2.90
N PHE A 53 1.66 3.02 2.52
CA PHE A 53 1.74 3.66 1.22
C PHE A 53 3.10 4.35 0.98
N PHE A 54 3.62 5.08 1.97
CA PHE A 54 4.94 5.72 1.89
C PHE A 54 6.09 4.72 1.85
N LEU A 55 6.04 3.68 2.68
CA LEU A 55 7.04 2.59 2.66
C LEU A 55 7.11 1.92 1.28
N MET A 56 5.96 1.56 0.72
CA MET A 56 5.89 0.95 -0.60
C MET A 56 6.40 1.86 -1.72
N SER A 57 6.06 3.15 -1.65
CA SER A 57 6.58 4.15 -2.60
C SER A 57 8.11 4.26 -2.51
N GLY A 58 8.66 4.30 -1.29
CA GLY A 58 10.11 4.33 -1.06
C GLY A 58 10.83 3.09 -1.61
N PHE A 59 10.29 1.90 -1.36
CA PHE A 59 10.81 0.65 -1.93
C PHE A 59 10.73 0.62 -3.47
N GLY A 60 9.65 1.17 -4.05
CA GLY A 60 9.49 1.33 -5.49
C GLY A 60 10.59 2.20 -6.10
N VAL A 61 10.86 3.36 -5.50
CA VAL A 61 11.92 4.29 -5.93
C VAL A 61 13.30 3.68 -5.77
N GLU A 62 13.57 2.98 -4.66
CA GLU A 62 14.85 2.30 -4.46
C GLU A 62 15.10 1.23 -5.54
N ARG A 63 14.06 0.46 -5.88
CA ARG A 63 14.12 -0.56 -6.91
C ARG A 63 14.34 0.05 -8.30
N TYR A 64 13.70 1.17 -8.60
CA TYR A 64 13.95 1.95 -9.82
C TYR A 64 15.41 2.45 -9.89
N ASN A 65 15.93 3.02 -8.82
CA ASN A 65 17.31 3.51 -8.76
C ASN A 65 18.35 2.39 -8.88
N LYS A 66 18.10 1.22 -8.27
CA LYS A 66 18.95 0.03 -8.42
C LYS A 66 18.99 -0.50 -9.86
N ASN A 67 17.84 -0.49 -10.56
CA ASN A 67 17.78 -0.86 -11.97
C ASN A 67 18.46 0.17 -12.88
N LYS A 68 18.39 1.46 -12.54
CA LYS A 68 19.08 2.54 -13.27
C LYS A 68 20.61 2.48 -13.12
N LYS A 69 21.13 2.06 -11.96
CA LYS A 69 22.58 1.89 -11.72
C LYS A 69 23.19 0.63 -12.36
N LYS A 70 22.38 -0.34 -12.76
CA LYS A 70 22.82 -1.58 -13.43
C LYS A 70 22.83 -1.48 -14.95
N LYS A 71 22.37 -0.36 -15.51
CA LYS A 71 22.25 -0.11 -16.94
C LYS A 71 23.27 0.96 -17.33
#